data_AF-A0A2H0SH47-F1
#
_entry.id   AF-A0A2H0SH47-F1
#
_cell.length_a   1.000
_cell.length_b   1.000
_cell.length_c   1.000
_cell.angle_alpha   90.00
_cell.angle_beta   90.00
_cell.angle_gamma   90.00
#
_symmetry.space_group_name_H-M   'P 1'
#
loop_
_entity.id
_entity.type
_entity.pdbx_description
1 polymer ?
#
loop_
_entity_poly.entity_id
_entity_poly.type
_entity_poly.pdbx_seq_one_letter_code
_entity_poly.pdbx_strand_id
1 'polypeptide(L)'
;MAEVNINSKKVEDKREEVDMNKIDLKVVGSKGIFLRDMFNAKVLVPPGFIMTSVFEQFMEEAGLYARINTIMDASKVSLDDMNSILHASNEIVNLVNNINFPKSLETKVLNEFSKLKAEYVAVRPSFIIGDVLSLSLSREFPSQLNVSSDNLIRTIKRIWASSFSPASIAYRLEKNIEMKKPLVALLIQKMIDAEVSGVCFTSHPITKDRKQIVIEASFGLNEEVNTKGIARDTYIVDKNNWKILGKTIFPQKTMLTRVGSTTNEVEVGSVLQSKQKLSNAQILSLANLAKRIEDLYDRVPQKIEWAFEKNNFYIIESQPISKA
;
A
#
# COMPACT_ATOMS: atom_id res chain seq x y z
N MET A 1 -22.43 5.21 -3.62
CA MET A 1 -21.17 4.64 -3.07
C MET A 1 -20.41 4.02 -4.22
N ALA A 2 -19.11 4.27 -4.35
CA ALA A 2 -18.27 3.56 -5.32
C ALA A 2 -17.34 2.62 -4.52
N GLU A 3 -17.84 1.44 -4.19
CA GLU A 3 -17.07 0.38 -3.51
C GLU A 3 -16.45 -0.52 -4.58
N VAL A 4 -15.19 -0.27 -4.89
CA VAL A 4 -14.46 -1.06 -5.88
C VAL A 4 -14.14 -2.43 -5.27
N ASN A 5 -15.01 -3.41 -5.50
CA ASN A 5 -14.84 -4.78 -5.02
C ASN A 5 -14.09 -5.60 -6.08
N ILE A 6 -12.81 -5.89 -5.83
CA ILE A 6 -11.94 -6.55 -6.81
C ILE A 6 -11.84 -8.03 -6.44
N ASN A 7 -12.88 -8.80 -6.76
CA ASN A 7 -12.90 -10.24 -6.54
C ASN A 7 -12.39 -11.01 -7.78
N SER A 8 -11.40 -11.89 -7.58
CA SER A 8 -10.61 -12.51 -8.66
C SER A 8 -11.23 -13.75 -9.32
N LYS A 9 -12.54 -14.00 -9.22
CA LYS A 9 -13.22 -15.07 -9.96
C LYS A 9 -14.64 -14.70 -10.35
N LYS A 10 -15.00 -14.98 -11.61
CA LYS A 10 -16.38 -15.07 -12.12
C LYS A 10 -17.24 -15.81 -11.10
N VAL A 11 -18.13 -15.10 -10.44
CA VAL A 11 -19.32 -15.66 -9.82
C VAL A 11 -20.47 -14.80 -10.32
N GLU A 12 -21.32 -15.39 -11.14
CA GLU A 12 -22.61 -14.85 -11.55
C GLU A 12 -23.42 -14.56 -10.30
N ASP A 13 -23.42 -13.30 -9.88
CA ASP A 13 -24.35 -12.82 -8.89
C ASP A 13 -24.61 -11.36 -9.25
N LYS A 14 -25.89 -10.99 -9.32
CA LYS A 14 -26.35 -9.65 -9.73
C LYS A 14 -25.82 -8.62 -8.73
N ARG A 15 -24.62 -8.09 -8.99
CA ARG A 15 -23.94 -7.08 -8.18
C ARG A 15 -23.97 -5.77 -8.95
N GLU A 16 -24.13 -4.65 -8.26
CA GLU A 16 -23.77 -3.35 -8.81
C GLU A 16 -22.28 -3.41 -9.17
N GLU A 17 -21.98 -3.68 -10.44
CA GLU A 17 -20.65 -3.59 -10.99
C GLU A 17 -20.18 -2.14 -10.83
N VAL A 18 -19.23 -1.91 -9.93
CA VAL A 18 -18.50 -0.65 -9.97
C VAL A 18 -17.74 -0.63 -11.29
N ASP A 19 -18.16 0.25 -12.18
CA ASP A 19 -17.50 0.50 -13.45
C ASP A 19 -16.07 0.95 -13.15
N MET A 20 -15.15 -0.01 -13.24
CA MET A 20 -13.74 0.18 -12.97
C MET A 20 -13.18 1.32 -13.83
N ASN A 21 -13.76 1.60 -15.01
CA ASN A 21 -13.30 2.66 -15.90
C ASN A 21 -13.67 4.08 -15.45
N LYS A 22 -14.51 4.24 -14.41
CA LYS A 22 -14.96 5.55 -13.89
C LYS A 22 -14.34 5.91 -12.54
N ILE A 23 -13.32 5.18 -12.09
CA ILE A 23 -12.65 5.44 -10.82
C ILE A 23 -11.74 6.67 -10.96
N ASP A 24 -12.03 7.72 -10.18
CA ASP A 24 -11.28 8.97 -10.09
C ASP A 24 -10.20 8.89 -9.00
N LEU A 25 -8.96 9.33 -9.32
CA LEU A 25 -7.85 9.46 -8.38
C LEU A 25 -8.24 10.25 -7.12
N LYS A 26 -9.08 11.28 -7.28
CA LYS A 26 -9.58 12.11 -6.16
C LYS A 26 -10.43 11.34 -5.16
N VAL A 27 -10.93 10.16 -5.55
CA VAL A 27 -11.80 9.32 -4.73
C VAL A 27 -11.00 8.17 -4.12
N VAL A 28 -10.18 7.49 -4.91
CA VAL A 28 -9.50 6.25 -4.49
C VAL A 28 -8.01 6.41 -4.19
N GLY A 29 -7.40 7.54 -4.54
CA GLY A 29 -5.95 7.75 -4.46
C GLY A 29 -5.14 6.85 -5.40
N SER A 30 -3.82 7.00 -5.35
CA SER A 30 -2.89 6.36 -6.29
C SER A 30 -2.98 4.83 -6.31
N LYS A 31 -3.14 4.18 -5.15
CA LYS A 31 -3.21 2.72 -5.07
C LYS A 31 -4.53 2.17 -5.62
N GLY A 32 -5.61 2.94 -5.56
CA GLY A 32 -6.87 2.55 -6.17
C GLY A 32 -6.83 2.58 -7.70
N ILE A 33 -6.17 3.60 -8.26
CA ILE A 33 -5.90 3.68 -9.70
C ILE A 33 -5.02 2.52 -10.16
N PHE A 34 -3.93 2.27 -9.43
CA PHE A 34 -3.07 1.11 -9.67
C PHE A 34 -3.86 -0.20 -9.71
N LEU A 35 -4.73 -0.44 -8.73
CA LEU A 35 -5.51 -1.69 -8.70
C LEU A 35 -6.48 -1.82 -9.86
N ARG A 36 -7.14 -0.72 -10.23
CA ARG A 36 -7.99 -0.68 -11.42
C ARG A 36 -7.20 -1.09 -12.66
N ASP A 37 -6.06 -0.45 -12.88
CA ASP A 37 -5.25 -0.67 -14.06
C ASP A 37 -4.76 -2.12 -14.13
N MET A 38 -4.29 -2.68 -13.01
CA MET A 38 -3.87 -4.07 -12.94
C MET A 38 -5.01 -5.06 -13.17
N PHE A 39 -6.20 -4.79 -12.59
CA PHE A 39 -7.38 -5.62 -12.81
C PHE A 39 -7.78 -5.66 -14.28
N ASN A 40 -7.85 -4.50 -14.93
CA ASN A 40 -8.16 -4.38 -16.36
C ASN A 40 -7.10 -5.07 -17.23
N ALA A 41 -5.82 -5.01 -16.84
CA ALA A 41 -4.71 -5.67 -17.50
C ALA A 41 -4.62 -7.19 -17.24
N LYS A 42 -5.53 -7.75 -16.45
CA LYS A 42 -5.52 -9.15 -15.99
C LYS A 42 -4.19 -9.53 -15.33
N VAL A 43 -3.59 -8.59 -14.63
CA VAL A 43 -2.43 -8.82 -13.77
C VAL A 43 -2.94 -9.30 -12.42
N LEU A 44 -2.30 -10.34 -11.88
CA LEU A 44 -2.70 -10.88 -10.59
C LEU A 44 -2.31 -9.91 -9.48
N VAL A 45 -3.32 -9.39 -8.78
CA VAL A 45 -3.17 -8.55 -7.59
C VAL A 45 -3.89 -9.21 -6.42
N PRO A 46 -3.49 -8.93 -5.17
CA PRO A 46 -4.24 -9.39 -4.01
C PRO A 46 -5.67 -8.83 -4.04
N PRO A 47 -6.70 -9.70 -3.91
CA PRO A 47 -8.09 -9.25 -3.82
C PRO A 47 -8.27 -8.24 -2.68
N GLY A 48 -9.13 -7.24 -2.87
CA GLY A 48 -9.30 -6.19 -1.89
C GLY A 48 -10.42 -5.22 -2.24
N PHE A 49 -10.58 -4.24 -1.37
CA PHE A 49 -11.52 -3.13 -1.53
C PHE A 49 -10.89 -1.84 -1.01
N ILE A 50 -11.37 -0.71 -1.51
CA ILE A 50 -10.89 0.61 -1.10
C ILE A 50 -11.99 1.40 -0.39
N MET A 51 -11.64 1.96 0.76
CA MET A 51 -12.51 2.82 1.56
C MET A 51 -12.26 4.28 1.21
N THR A 52 -13.22 4.87 0.53
CA THR A 52 -13.10 6.25 0.01
C THR A 52 -13.99 7.21 0.79
N SER A 53 -15.29 6.90 0.90
CA SER A 53 -16.27 7.73 1.63
C SER A 53 -16.39 7.41 3.12
N VAL A 54 -15.77 6.31 3.58
CA VAL A 54 -15.92 5.86 4.99
C VAL A 54 -15.27 6.86 5.96
N PHE A 55 -14.20 7.56 5.54
CA PHE A 55 -13.58 8.59 6.36
C PHE A 55 -14.53 9.77 6.61
N GLU A 56 -15.18 10.29 5.55
CA GLU A 56 -16.11 11.41 5.67
C GLU A 56 -17.33 11.03 6.52
N GLN A 57 -17.89 9.84 6.30
CA GLN A 57 -18.97 9.30 7.13
C GLN A 57 -18.54 9.13 8.58
N PHE A 58 -17.31 8.67 8.84
CA PHE A 58 -16.77 8.57 10.19
C PHE A 58 -16.62 9.94 10.85
N MET A 59 -16.16 10.95 10.10
CA MET A 59 -16.02 12.32 10.59
C MET A 59 -17.36 12.95 10.96
N GLU A 60 -18.41 12.65 10.20
CA GLU A 60 -19.78 13.14 10.41
C GLU A 60 -20.50 12.37 11.53
N GLU A 61 -20.64 11.04 11.41
CA GLU A 61 -21.40 10.21 12.35
C GLU A 61 -20.78 10.19 13.75
N ALA A 62 -19.45 10.32 13.87
CA ALA A 62 -18.78 10.43 15.16
C ALA A 62 -18.73 11.87 15.71
N GLY A 63 -19.22 12.86 14.94
CA GLY A 63 -19.17 14.28 15.33
C GLY A 63 -17.75 14.82 15.49
N LEU A 64 -16.78 14.25 14.77
CA LEU A 64 -15.37 14.64 14.86
C LEU A 64 -15.13 16.01 14.27
N TYR A 65 -15.79 16.36 13.17
CA TYR A 65 -15.49 17.60 12.46
C TYR A 65 -15.66 18.85 13.33
N ALA A 66 -16.78 18.97 14.05
CA ALA A 66 -17.03 20.09 14.96
C ALA A 66 -16.02 20.14 16.11
N ARG A 67 -15.66 18.98 16.68
CA ARG A 67 -14.68 18.88 17.78
C ARG A 67 -13.27 19.26 17.32
N ILE A 68 -12.87 18.81 16.14
CA ILE A 68 -11.58 19.16 15.54
C ILE A 68 -11.51 20.66 15.30
N ASN A 69 -12.54 21.28 14.70
CA ASN A 69 -12.55 22.73 14.52
C ASN A 69 -12.45 23.48 15.86
N THR A 70 -13.13 23.00 16.90
CA THR A 70 -13.02 23.59 18.25
C THR A 70 -11.58 23.54 18.78
N ILE A 71 -10.87 22.42 18.60
CA ILE A 71 -9.46 22.27 18.99
C ILE A 71 -8.57 23.22 18.18
N MET A 72 -8.81 23.32 16.87
CA MET A 72 -8.06 24.20 15.98
C MET A 72 -8.22 25.67 16.38
N ASP A 73 -9.44 26.11 16.68
CA ASP A 73 -9.74 27.48 17.11
C ASP A 73 -9.15 27.78 18.49
N ALA A 74 -9.32 26.87 19.45
CA ALA A 74 -8.80 27.02 20.80
C ALA A 74 -7.25 27.09 20.84
N SER A 75 -6.60 26.30 19.98
CA SER A 75 -5.14 26.31 19.84
C SER A 75 -4.61 27.48 19.01
N LYS A 76 -5.50 28.28 18.39
CA LYS A 76 -5.16 29.37 17.46
C LYS A 76 -4.17 28.93 16.38
N VAL A 77 -4.43 27.77 15.78
CA VAL A 77 -3.47 27.12 14.88
C VAL A 77 -3.09 28.04 13.72
N SER A 78 -1.78 28.24 13.54
CA SER A 78 -1.22 29.05 12.46
C SER A 78 0.03 28.39 11.87
N LEU A 79 0.26 28.62 10.58
CA LEU A 79 1.49 28.18 9.88
C LEU A 79 2.75 28.83 10.46
N ASP A 80 2.62 30.00 11.10
CA ASP A 80 3.74 30.73 11.70
C ASP A 80 4.06 30.26 13.13
N ASP A 81 3.23 29.42 13.73
CA ASP A 81 3.42 28.88 15.07
C ASP A 81 3.35 27.35 15.08
N MET A 82 4.51 26.72 14.93
CA MET A 82 4.64 25.26 14.95
C MET A 82 4.21 24.64 16.28
N ASN A 83 4.28 25.36 17.41
CA ASN A 83 3.82 24.83 18.69
C ASN A 83 2.30 24.71 18.70
N SER A 84 1.57 25.70 18.15
CA SER A 84 0.11 25.62 18.00
C SER A 84 -0.33 24.39 17.20
N ILE A 85 0.38 24.10 16.08
CA ILE A 85 0.13 22.93 15.23
C ILE A 85 0.41 21.64 15.99
N LEU A 86 1.52 21.57 16.72
CA LEU A 86 1.89 20.39 17.50
C LEU A 86 0.87 20.09 18.60
N HIS A 87 0.44 21.12 19.33
CA HIS A 87 -0.59 20.98 20.36
C HIS A 87 -1.92 20.47 19.78
N ALA A 88 -2.44 21.13 18.74
CA ALA A 88 -3.66 20.71 18.08
C ALA A 88 -3.55 19.28 17.51
N SER A 89 -2.42 18.94 16.88
CA SER A 89 -2.16 17.59 16.37
C SER A 89 -2.28 16.53 17.46
N ASN A 90 -1.62 16.73 18.60
CA ASN A 90 -1.66 15.78 19.71
C ASN A 90 -3.09 15.59 20.24
N GLU A 91 -3.85 16.67 20.41
CA GLU A 91 -5.24 16.60 20.87
C GLU A 91 -6.15 15.90 19.86
N ILE A 92 -6.04 16.23 18.57
CA ILE A 92 -6.84 15.63 17.51
C ILE A 92 -6.52 14.13 17.35
N VAL A 93 -5.25 13.76 17.35
CA VAL A 93 -4.81 12.36 17.27
C VAL A 93 -5.40 11.55 18.44
N ASN A 94 -5.33 12.10 19.66
CA ASN A 94 -5.91 11.46 20.84
C ASN A 94 -7.43 11.36 20.74
N LEU A 95 -8.12 12.41 20.27
CA LEU A 95 -9.56 12.40 20.04
C LEU A 95 -9.97 11.29 19.07
N VAL A 96 -9.33 11.22 17.90
CA VAL A 96 -9.66 10.24 16.84
C VAL A 96 -9.37 8.81 17.30
N ASN A 97 -8.28 8.59 18.05
CA ASN A 97 -7.96 7.27 18.60
C ASN A 97 -8.97 6.80 19.66
N ASN A 98 -9.53 7.70 20.47
CA ASN A 98 -10.40 7.34 21.58
C ASN A 98 -11.90 7.38 21.26
N ILE A 99 -12.31 8.08 20.19
CA ILE A 99 -13.74 8.16 19.85
C ILE A 99 -14.32 6.81 19.43
N ASN A 100 -15.58 6.54 19.76
CA ASN A 100 -16.23 5.31 19.31
C ASN A 100 -16.36 5.30 17.79
N PHE A 101 -16.05 4.15 17.17
CA PHE A 101 -16.33 3.95 15.76
C PHE A 101 -17.84 3.71 15.59
N PRO A 102 -18.53 4.44 14.70
CA PRO A 102 -19.96 4.24 14.45
C PRO A 102 -20.24 2.78 14.06
N LYS A 103 -21.21 2.16 14.74
CA LYS A 103 -21.50 0.72 14.56
C LYS A 103 -21.99 0.38 13.16
N SER A 104 -22.76 1.27 12.55
CA SER A 104 -23.15 1.27 11.14
C SER A 104 -21.95 1.06 10.21
N LEU A 105 -20.89 1.86 10.38
CA LEU A 105 -19.67 1.81 9.57
C LEU A 105 -18.84 0.57 9.88
N GLU A 106 -18.72 0.20 11.16
CA GLU A 106 -18.01 -1.01 11.58
C GLU A 106 -18.58 -2.25 10.90
N THR A 107 -19.92 -2.42 10.93
CA THR A 107 -20.59 -3.54 10.27
C THR A 107 -20.33 -3.55 8.77
N LYS A 108 -20.38 -2.40 8.09
CA LYS A 108 -20.08 -2.31 6.64
C LYS A 108 -18.65 -2.77 6.34
N VAL A 109 -17.66 -2.26 7.06
CA VAL A 109 -16.25 -2.60 6.86
C VAL A 109 -15.98 -4.08 7.12
N LEU A 110 -16.54 -4.64 8.20
CA LEU A 110 -16.39 -6.06 8.53
C LEU A 110 -17.10 -6.98 7.53
N ASN A 111 -18.23 -6.56 6.97
CA ASN A 111 -18.90 -7.30 5.90
C ASN A 111 -18.02 -7.37 4.64
N GLU A 112 -17.40 -6.27 4.21
CA GLU A 112 -16.46 -6.29 3.08
C GLU A 112 -15.22 -7.15 3.37
N PHE A 113 -14.67 -7.07 4.59
CA PHE A 113 -13.60 -7.97 5.02
C PHE A 113 -14.02 -9.44 4.89
N SER A 114 -15.21 -9.81 5.35
CA SER A 114 -15.70 -11.19 5.30
C SER A 114 -15.80 -11.73 3.86
N LYS A 115 -16.15 -10.87 2.89
CA LYS A 115 -16.26 -11.22 1.47
C LYS A 115 -14.90 -11.60 0.86
N LEU A 116 -13.78 -11.11 1.40
CA LEU A 116 -12.44 -11.49 0.96
C LEU A 116 -12.09 -12.95 1.30
N LYS A 117 -12.84 -13.58 2.22
CA LYS A 117 -12.58 -14.95 2.72
C LYS A 117 -11.10 -15.12 3.11
N ALA A 118 -10.57 -14.11 3.79
CA ALA A 118 -9.19 -14.04 4.24
C ALA A 118 -9.17 -13.95 5.77
N GLU A 119 -8.21 -14.63 6.39
CA GLU A 119 -7.98 -14.53 7.83
C GLU A 119 -7.26 -13.22 8.19
N TYR A 120 -6.36 -12.79 7.31
CA TYR A 120 -5.57 -11.57 7.48
C TYR A 120 -5.61 -10.70 6.22
N VAL A 121 -5.61 -9.38 6.46
CA VAL A 121 -5.50 -8.36 5.42
C VAL A 121 -4.30 -7.46 5.66
N ALA A 122 -3.92 -6.75 4.62
CA ALA A 122 -3.03 -5.63 4.70
C ALA A 122 -3.81 -4.33 4.49
N VAL A 123 -3.60 -3.36 5.38
CA VAL A 123 -4.24 -2.03 5.31
C VAL A 123 -3.22 -1.03 4.79
N ARG A 124 -3.46 -0.52 3.58
CA ARG A 124 -2.52 0.30 2.81
C ARG A 124 -3.05 1.72 2.64
N PRO A 125 -2.36 2.73 3.17
CA PRO A 125 -2.65 4.12 2.86
C PRO A 125 -2.56 4.37 1.34
N SER A 126 -3.62 4.94 0.76
CA SER A 126 -3.70 5.38 -0.64
C SER A 126 -3.88 6.89 -0.66
N PHE A 127 -2.79 7.63 -0.86
CA PHE A 127 -2.82 9.08 -0.86
C PHE A 127 -3.63 9.61 -2.04
N ILE A 128 -4.55 10.51 -1.74
CA ILE A 128 -5.41 11.18 -2.71
C ILE A 128 -4.66 12.37 -3.36
N ILE A 129 -3.64 12.85 -2.66
CA ILE A 129 -2.76 13.93 -3.07
C ILE A 129 -1.65 13.34 -3.95
N GLY A 130 -1.47 13.86 -5.16
CA GLY A 130 -0.45 13.39 -6.11
C GLY A 130 0.88 14.15 -6.05
N ASP A 131 1.17 14.90 -4.98
CA ASP A 131 2.34 15.78 -4.90
C ASP A 131 3.49 15.20 -4.06
N VAL A 132 4.60 15.94 -3.95
CA VAL A 132 5.81 15.57 -3.21
C VAL A 132 5.53 15.24 -1.74
N LEU A 133 4.47 15.84 -1.17
CA LEU A 133 4.12 15.61 0.22
C LEU A 133 3.56 14.19 0.43
N SER A 134 2.90 13.62 -0.57
CA SER A 134 2.49 12.20 -0.54
C SER A 134 3.66 11.25 -0.35
N LEU A 135 4.85 11.58 -0.87
CA LEU A 135 6.08 10.79 -0.71
C LEU A 135 6.70 10.93 0.68
N SER A 136 6.55 12.10 1.31
CA SER A 136 6.98 12.30 2.70
C SER A 136 6.02 11.59 3.66
N LEU A 137 4.72 11.80 3.48
CA LEU A 137 3.68 11.18 4.30
C LEU A 137 3.61 9.66 4.13
N SER A 138 3.88 9.11 2.95
CA SER A 138 3.92 7.66 2.75
C SER A 138 5.00 6.96 3.57
N ARG A 139 6.09 7.66 3.90
CA ARG A 139 7.14 7.18 4.82
C ARG A 139 6.71 7.24 6.27
N GLU A 140 5.85 8.20 6.63
CA GLU A 140 5.28 8.33 7.97
C GLU A 140 4.15 7.31 8.21
N PHE A 141 3.51 6.81 7.15
CA PHE A 141 2.36 5.91 7.24
C PHE A 141 2.61 4.59 6.48
N PRO A 142 3.39 3.66 7.07
CA PRO A 142 3.61 2.37 6.43
C PRO A 142 2.34 1.52 6.41
N SER A 143 2.24 0.67 5.38
CA SER A 143 1.19 -0.35 5.31
C SER A 143 1.20 -1.23 6.56
N GLN A 144 0.02 -1.54 7.10
CA GLN A 144 -0.12 -2.44 8.24
C GLN A 144 -0.42 -3.85 7.72
N LEU A 145 0.48 -4.79 8.00
CA LEU A 145 0.40 -6.17 7.51
C LEU A 145 -0.23 -7.10 8.55
N ASN A 146 -0.72 -8.27 8.10
CA ASN A 146 -1.24 -9.34 8.96
C ASN A 146 -2.37 -8.89 9.92
N VAL A 147 -3.23 -7.98 9.48
CA VAL A 147 -4.33 -7.44 10.30
C VAL A 147 -5.52 -8.39 10.27
N SER A 148 -5.96 -8.87 11.43
CA SER A 148 -7.17 -9.69 11.58
C SER A 148 -8.44 -8.83 11.60
N SER A 149 -9.61 -9.46 11.46
CA SER A 149 -10.93 -8.81 11.63
C SER A 149 -11.01 -8.00 12.92
N ASP A 150 -10.54 -8.58 14.03
CA ASP A 150 -10.66 -8.03 15.38
C ASP A 150 -9.82 -6.76 15.56
N ASN A 151 -8.73 -6.65 14.79
CA ASN A 151 -7.83 -5.50 14.83
C ASN A 151 -8.08 -4.50 13.69
N LEU A 152 -8.99 -4.79 12.76
CA LEU A 152 -9.18 -4.00 11.55
C LEU A 152 -9.62 -2.57 11.87
N ILE A 153 -10.67 -2.40 12.67
CA ILE A 153 -11.22 -1.07 13.02
C ILE A 153 -10.20 -0.24 13.80
N ARG A 154 -9.50 -0.87 14.75
CA ARG A 154 -8.42 -0.21 15.50
C ARG A 154 -7.31 0.26 14.57
N THR A 155 -6.92 -0.57 13.61
CA THR A 155 -5.90 -0.25 12.61
C THR A 155 -6.32 0.92 11.72
N ILE A 156 -7.55 0.89 11.22
CA ILE A 156 -8.14 1.96 10.40
C ILE A 156 -8.12 3.29 11.16
N LYS A 157 -8.63 3.30 12.41
CA LYS A 157 -8.64 4.50 13.25
C LYS A 157 -7.24 5.05 13.49
N ARG A 158 -6.27 4.18 13.78
CA ARG A 158 -4.88 4.60 13.99
C ARG A 158 -4.32 5.30 12.76
N ILE A 159 -4.52 4.75 11.56
CA ILE A 159 -4.05 5.37 10.32
C ILE A 159 -4.74 6.73 10.09
N TRP A 160 -6.06 6.81 10.32
CA TRP A 160 -6.78 8.09 10.20
C TRP A 160 -6.37 9.11 11.25
N ALA A 161 -6.13 8.71 12.49
CA ALA A 161 -5.58 9.58 13.53
C ALA A 161 -4.22 10.13 13.08
N SER A 162 -3.35 9.26 12.56
CA SER A 162 -2.04 9.63 12.04
C SER A 162 -2.10 10.64 10.88
N SER A 163 -3.20 10.68 10.11
CA SER A 163 -3.42 11.70 9.07
C SER A 163 -3.65 13.13 9.61
N PHE A 164 -3.64 13.29 10.94
CA PHE A 164 -3.61 14.57 11.64
C PHE A 164 -2.24 14.85 12.30
N SER A 165 -1.16 14.29 11.76
CA SER A 165 0.22 14.65 12.14
C SER A 165 0.48 16.16 11.95
N PRO A 166 1.48 16.75 12.63
CA PRO A 166 1.80 18.17 12.46
C PRO A 166 2.05 18.53 10.99
N ALA A 167 2.76 17.68 10.25
CA ALA A 167 3.00 17.85 8.82
C ALA A 167 1.70 17.81 7.99
N SER A 168 0.77 16.91 8.33
CA SER A 168 -0.52 16.81 7.65
C SER A 168 -1.42 18.01 7.92
N ILE A 169 -1.43 18.53 9.15
CA ILE A 169 -2.19 19.74 9.53
C ILE A 169 -1.60 20.96 8.82
N ALA A 170 -0.28 21.16 8.89
CA ALA A 170 0.39 22.26 8.20
C ALA A 170 0.08 22.25 6.70
N TYR A 171 0.16 21.09 6.07
CA TYR A 171 -0.18 20.94 4.65
C TYR A 171 -1.64 21.32 4.35
N ARG A 172 -2.59 20.88 5.18
CA ARG A 172 -4.00 21.23 5.00
C ARG A 172 -4.23 22.73 5.09
N LEU A 173 -3.54 23.42 6.01
CA LEU A 173 -3.59 24.88 6.12
C LEU A 173 -2.99 25.55 4.89
N GLU A 174 -1.80 25.13 4.46
CA GLU A 174 -1.12 25.67 3.27
C GLU A 174 -1.96 25.54 2.00
N LYS A 175 -2.68 24.41 1.85
CA LYS A 175 -3.51 24.11 0.67
C LYS A 175 -4.98 24.47 0.83
N ASN A 176 -5.39 25.08 1.95
CA ASN A 176 -6.80 25.37 2.28
C ASN A 176 -7.73 24.14 2.15
N ILE A 177 -7.28 22.98 2.64
CA ILE A 177 -8.04 21.73 2.64
C ILE A 177 -8.78 21.57 3.97
N GLU A 178 -10.10 21.44 3.91
CA GLU A 178 -10.93 21.20 5.10
C GLU A 178 -10.54 19.90 5.83
N MET A 179 -10.55 19.93 7.17
CA MET A 179 -10.21 18.78 8.03
C MET A 179 -11.13 17.57 7.84
N LYS A 180 -12.37 17.77 7.37
CA LYS A 180 -13.31 16.69 7.07
C LYS A 180 -12.97 15.90 5.80
N LYS A 181 -12.15 16.46 4.91
CA LYS A 181 -11.75 15.78 3.67
C LYS A 181 -10.62 14.80 3.94
N PRO A 182 -10.61 13.60 3.33
CA PRO A 182 -9.52 12.66 3.48
C PRO A 182 -8.27 13.14 2.72
N LEU A 183 -7.08 13.00 3.32
CA LEU A 183 -5.80 13.03 2.56
C LEU A 183 -5.45 11.63 2.02
N VAL A 184 -6.02 10.60 2.65
CA VAL A 184 -5.68 9.19 2.48
C VAL A 184 -6.96 8.37 2.42
N ALA A 185 -7.18 7.69 1.31
CA ALA A 185 -8.08 6.55 1.23
C ALA A 185 -7.38 5.31 1.80
N LEU A 186 -8.12 4.28 2.20
CA LEU A 186 -7.53 3.04 2.71
C LEU A 186 -7.85 1.87 1.80
N LEU A 187 -6.80 1.27 1.25
CA LEU A 187 -6.90 0.02 0.52
C LEU A 187 -6.73 -1.15 1.50
N ILE A 188 -7.75 -2.01 1.59
CA ILE A 188 -7.73 -3.23 2.37
C ILE A 188 -7.62 -4.40 1.41
N GLN A 189 -6.51 -5.14 1.49
CA GLN A 189 -6.23 -6.28 0.61
C GLN A 189 -6.03 -7.54 1.41
N LYS A 190 -6.47 -8.68 0.86
CA LYS A 190 -6.05 -9.99 1.33
C LYS A 190 -4.53 -10.03 1.46
N MET A 191 -4.06 -10.49 2.61
CA MET A 191 -2.63 -10.67 2.84
C MET A 191 -2.13 -11.85 2.00
N ILE A 192 -0.99 -11.65 1.34
CA ILE A 192 -0.25 -12.71 0.65
C ILE A 192 0.84 -13.20 1.58
N ASP A 193 0.87 -14.50 1.86
CA ASP A 193 1.87 -15.13 2.72
C ASP A 193 3.11 -15.43 1.86
N ALA A 194 3.89 -14.38 1.60
CA ALA A 194 4.94 -14.43 0.59
C ALA A 194 6.10 -15.34 1.04
N GLU A 195 6.40 -16.35 0.22
CA GLU A 195 7.61 -17.18 0.34
C GLU A 195 8.85 -16.36 -0.05
N VAL A 196 8.70 -15.57 -1.11
CA VAL A 196 9.68 -14.65 -1.63
C VAL A 196 8.95 -13.38 -2.04
N SER A 197 9.54 -12.23 -1.80
CA SER A 197 9.01 -10.96 -2.27
C SER A 197 10.14 -10.00 -2.60
N GLY A 198 9.79 -8.86 -3.20
CA GLY A 198 10.76 -7.82 -3.44
C GLY A 198 10.26 -6.75 -4.39
N VAL A 199 11.22 -6.18 -5.12
CA VAL A 199 10.99 -5.05 -6.01
C VAL A 199 11.56 -5.36 -7.39
N CYS A 200 10.89 -4.91 -8.43
CA CYS A 200 11.34 -5.00 -9.80
C CYS A 200 11.38 -3.60 -10.41
N PHE A 201 12.49 -3.23 -11.03
CA PHE A 201 12.66 -1.97 -11.75
C PHE A 201 12.70 -2.25 -13.24
N THR A 202 11.85 -1.61 -14.02
CA THR A 202 11.88 -1.73 -15.48
C THR A 202 12.91 -0.81 -16.14
N SER A 203 13.74 -0.14 -15.37
CA SER A 203 14.96 0.50 -15.87
C SER A 203 16.03 0.31 -14.81
N HIS A 204 17.27 0.08 -15.21
CA HIS A 204 18.34 -0.14 -14.25
C HIS A 204 18.43 1.08 -13.29
N PRO A 205 18.28 0.89 -11.96
CA PRO A 205 18.07 2.00 -11.04
C PRO A 205 19.30 2.92 -10.91
N ILE A 206 20.50 2.35 -11.10
CA ILE A 206 21.79 3.06 -11.08
C ILE A 206 22.15 3.63 -12.46
N THR A 207 22.40 2.77 -13.47
CA THR A 207 22.86 3.19 -14.81
C THR A 207 21.79 3.85 -15.68
N LYS A 208 20.51 3.76 -15.29
CA LYS A 208 19.35 4.25 -16.05
C LYS A 208 19.15 3.56 -17.41
N ASP A 209 19.76 2.39 -17.62
CA ASP A 209 19.53 1.62 -18.84
C ASP A 209 18.10 1.06 -18.89
N ARG A 210 17.29 1.63 -19.80
CA ARG A 210 15.89 1.25 -20.03
C ARG A 210 15.73 -0.09 -20.76
N LYS A 211 16.83 -0.67 -21.27
CA LYS A 211 16.83 -2.01 -21.89
C LYS A 211 16.94 -3.12 -20.85
N GLN A 212 17.14 -2.78 -19.58
CA GLN A 212 17.36 -3.74 -18.51
C GLN A 212 16.21 -3.72 -17.50
N ILE A 213 15.84 -4.89 -17.02
CA ILE A 213 14.98 -5.09 -15.85
C ILE A 213 15.87 -5.58 -14.71
N VAL A 214 15.73 -4.95 -13.55
CA VAL A 214 16.45 -5.34 -12.33
C VAL A 214 15.44 -5.85 -11.31
N ILE A 215 15.57 -7.11 -10.90
CA ILE A 215 14.74 -7.75 -9.90
C ILE A 215 15.56 -7.90 -8.62
N GLU A 216 15.04 -7.39 -7.52
CA GLU A 216 15.53 -7.64 -6.18
C GLU A 216 14.59 -8.61 -5.46
N ALA A 217 15.13 -9.64 -4.81
CA ALA A 217 14.34 -10.67 -4.13
C ALA A 217 14.91 -11.05 -2.75
N SER A 218 14.03 -11.23 -1.78
CA SER A 218 14.32 -11.74 -0.44
C SER A 218 13.27 -12.75 0.00
N PHE A 219 13.63 -13.69 0.88
CA PHE A 219 12.65 -14.57 1.53
C PHE A 219 11.72 -13.77 2.44
N GLY A 220 10.47 -14.23 2.55
CA GLY A 220 9.44 -13.63 3.38
C GLY A 220 8.80 -12.38 2.77
N LEU A 221 8.22 -11.55 3.63
CA LEU A 221 7.47 -10.34 3.31
C LEU A 221 8.40 -9.14 3.01
N ASN A 222 8.00 -8.31 2.05
CA ASN A 222 8.69 -7.06 1.71
C ASN A 222 7.96 -5.89 2.38
N GLU A 223 8.56 -5.35 3.43
CA GLU A 223 8.09 -4.13 4.10
C GLU A 223 9.22 -3.09 4.07
N GLU A 224 9.06 -2.01 3.30
CA GLU A 224 10.14 -1.06 3.00
C GLU A 224 10.77 -0.43 4.26
N VAL A 225 10.01 -0.30 5.36
CA VAL A 225 10.52 0.22 6.63
C VAL A 225 11.39 -0.82 7.36
N ASN A 226 10.92 -2.07 7.44
CA ASN A 226 11.56 -3.12 8.23
C ASN A 226 12.63 -3.92 7.46
N THR A 227 12.65 -3.82 6.12
CA THR A 227 13.61 -4.54 5.27
C THR A 227 14.84 -3.73 4.89
N LYS A 228 15.02 -2.52 5.45
CA LYS A 228 16.23 -1.71 5.25
C LYS A 228 17.46 -2.47 5.75
N GLY A 229 18.38 -2.78 4.83
CA GLY A 229 19.63 -3.47 5.14
C GLY A 229 19.58 -4.99 5.01
N ILE A 230 18.42 -5.58 4.69
CA ILE A 230 18.37 -6.99 4.29
C ILE A 230 19.02 -7.12 2.91
N ALA A 231 20.04 -7.97 2.80
CA ALA A 231 20.68 -8.27 1.54
C ALA A 231 19.71 -9.05 0.63
N ARG A 232 19.46 -8.52 -0.56
CA ARG A 232 18.52 -9.09 -1.55
C ARG A 232 19.29 -9.65 -2.72
N ASP A 233 18.89 -10.81 -3.19
CA ASP A 233 19.39 -11.29 -4.47
C ASP A 233 19.04 -10.28 -5.56
N THR A 234 19.98 -10.01 -6.47
CA THR A 234 19.77 -9.11 -7.60
C THR A 234 19.89 -9.90 -8.90
N TYR A 235 18.90 -9.76 -9.78
CA TYR A 235 18.89 -10.38 -11.11
C TYR A 235 18.70 -9.31 -12.18
N ILE A 236 19.55 -9.32 -13.21
CA ILE A 236 19.48 -8.36 -14.32
C ILE A 236 19.05 -9.11 -15.58
N VAL A 237 18.00 -8.64 -16.24
CA VAL A 237 17.44 -9.24 -17.45
C VAL A 237 17.44 -8.22 -18.59
N ASP A 238 17.90 -8.63 -19.77
CA ASP A 238 17.79 -7.86 -21.01
C ASP A 238 16.38 -7.97 -21.60
N LYS A 239 15.72 -6.83 -21.84
CA LYS A 239 14.35 -6.78 -22.38
C LYS A 239 14.22 -7.17 -23.84
N ASN A 240 15.30 -7.11 -24.62
CA ASN A 240 15.27 -7.35 -26.06
C ASN A 240 15.31 -8.85 -26.36
N ASN A 241 16.09 -9.60 -25.60
CA ASN A 241 16.31 -11.04 -25.85
C ASN A 241 15.99 -11.95 -24.66
N TRP A 242 15.49 -11.39 -23.55
CA TRP A 242 15.10 -12.12 -22.35
C TRP A 242 16.22 -12.97 -21.74
N LYS A 243 17.48 -12.54 -21.90
CA LYS A 243 18.62 -13.19 -21.25
C LYS A 243 18.86 -12.61 -19.87
N ILE A 244 19.17 -13.48 -18.91
CA ILE A 244 19.69 -13.06 -17.60
C ILE A 244 21.15 -12.65 -17.79
N LEU A 245 21.43 -11.36 -17.68
CA LEU A 245 22.76 -10.77 -17.85
C LEU A 245 23.65 -10.96 -16.63
N GLY A 246 23.06 -11.03 -15.44
CA GLY A 246 23.79 -11.16 -14.19
C GLY A 246 22.91 -11.61 -13.04
N LYS A 247 23.54 -12.26 -12.06
CA LYS A 247 22.93 -12.64 -10.79
C LYS A 247 23.91 -12.38 -9.66
N THR A 248 23.42 -11.75 -8.61
CA THR A 248 24.14 -11.60 -7.35
C THR A 248 23.30 -12.25 -6.28
N ILE A 249 23.82 -13.29 -5.64
CA ILE A 249 23.11 -14.06 -4.62
C ILE A 249 23.68 -13.66 -3.27
N PHE A 250 22.81 -13.28 -2.34
CA PHE A 250 23.22 -12.90 -1.00
C PHE A 250 22.72 -13.89 0.04
N PRO A 251 23.56 -14.28 1.02
CA PRO A 251 23.07 -15.03 2.16
C PRO A 251 22.07 -14.18 2.96
N GLN A 252 20.91 -14.75 3.29
CA GLN A 252 19.88 -14.09 4.08
C GLN A 252 19.65 -14.86 5.37
N LYS A 253 20.02 -14.28 6.52
CA LYS A 253 19.91 -14.93 7.84
C LYS A 253 18.51 -14.85 8.45
N THR A 254 17.78 -13.79 8.13
CA THR A 254 16.46 -13.53 8.72
C THR A 254 15.46 -13.13 7.64
N MET A 255 14.17 -13.35 7.91
CA MET A 255 13.07 -12.95 7.04
C MET A 255 11.91 -12.42 7.88
N LEU A 256 11.16 -11.46 7.34
CA LEU A 256 9.89 -11.05 7.92
C LEU A 256 8.83 -12.06 7.48
N THR A 257 8.10 -12.61 8.44
CA THR A 257 6.96 -13.49 8.16
C THR A 257 5.89 -13.33 9.22
N ARG A 258 4.73 -13.92 8.97
CA ARG A 258 3.67 -13.97 9.96
C ARG A 258 3.99 -15.02 11.02
N VAL A 259 3.98 -14.63 12.29
CA VAL A 259 4.02 -15.53 13.45
C VAL A 259 2.76 -15.28 14.27
N GLY A 260 1.82 -16.22 14.21
CA GLY A 260 0.48 -16.01 14.76
C GLY A 260 -0.25 -14.86 14.07
N SER A 261 -0.62 -13.83 14.83
CA SER A 261 -1.31 -12.63 14.35
C SER A 261 -0.39 -11.42 14.17
N THR A 262 0.92 -11.59 14.25
CA THR A 262 1.90 -10.49 14.13
C THR A 262 2.93 -10.79 13.05
N THR A 263 3.50 -9.73 12.48
CA THR A 263 4.65 -9.82 11.58
C THR A 263 5.91 -9.77 12.42
N ASN A 264 6.78 -10.78 12.31
CA ASN A 264 8.02 -10.84 13.06
C ASN A 264 9.19 -11.22 12.15
N GLU A 265 10.37 -10.77 12.55
CA GLU A 265 11.62 -11.25 12.00
C GLU A 265 11.95 -12.63 12.59
N VAL A 266 12.18 -13.60 11.72
CA VAL A 266 12.54 -14.97 12.10
C VAL A 266 13.79 -15.41 11.37
N GLU A 267 14.51 -16.39 11.93
CA GLU A 267 15.67 -16.96 11.27
C GLU A 267 15.26 -17.78 10.04
N VAL A 268 15.96 -17.55 8.93
CA VAL A 268 15.88 -18.38 7.74
C VAL A 268 16.70 -19.64 8.02
N GLY A 269 16.09 -20.81 7.85
CA GLY A 269 16.79 -22.08 8.06
C GLY A 269 18.12 -22.15 7.30
N SER A 270 19.17 -22.65 7.95
CA SER A 270 20.56 -22.63 7.45
C SER A 270 20.73 -23.10 6.00
N VAL A 271 19.98 -24.13 5.59
CA VAL A 271 19.98 -24.68 4.23
C VAL A 271 19.46 -23.69 3.17
N LEU A 272 18.56 -22.77 3.55
CA LEU A 272 17.97 -21.79 2.65
C LEU A 272 18.78 -20.49 2.57
N GLN A 273 19.55 -20.14 3.60
CA GLN A 273 20.17 -18.81 3.72
C GLN A 273 20.97 -18.42 2.46
N SER A 274 21.79 -19.32 1.93
CA SER A 274 22.62 -19.09 0.74
C SER A 274 21.96 -19.50 -0.58
N LYS A 275 20.70 -19.95 -0.57
CA LYS A 275 19.99 -20.32 -1.80
C LYS A 275 19.57 -19.08 -2.58
N GLN A 276 19.58 -19.24 -3.90
CA GLN A 276 18.96 -18.31 -4.85
C GLN A 276 17.45 -18.29 -4.60
N LYS A 277 16.85 -17.11 -4.48
CA LYS A 277 15.44 -16.94 -4.06
C LYS A 277 14.47 -17.27 -5.19
N LEU A 278 14.80 -16.91 -6.43
CA LEU A 278 13.98 -17.21 -7.61
C LEU A 278 14.75 -18.07 -8.60
N SER A 279 14.15 -19.14 -9.12
CA SER A 279 14.67 -19.89 -10.28
C SER A 279 14.76 -19.03 -11.55
N ASN A 280 15.55 -19.46 -12.53
CA ASN A 280 15.68 -18.73 -13.80
C ASN A 280 14.34 -18.54 -14.51
N ALA A 281 13.47 -19.56 -14.48
CA ALA A 281 12.15 -19.49 -15.08
C ALA A 281 11.27 -18.44 -14.38
N GLN A 282 11.31 -18.39 -13.04
CA GLN A 282 10.61 -17.38 -12.24
C GLN A 282 11.14 -15.96 -12.52
N ILE A 283 12.47 -15.79 -12.62
CA ILE A 283 13.10 -14.51 -12.96
C ILE A 283 12.57 -13.99 -14.30
N LEU A 284 12.59 -14.83 -15.34
CA LEU A 284 12.12 -14.45 -16.68
C LEU A 284 10.60 -14.20 -16.71
N SER A 285 9.82 -15.02 -15.99
CA SER A 285 8.37 -14.82 -15.86
C SER A 285 8.04 -13.47 -15.22
N LEU A 286 8.73 -13.12 -14.14
CA LEU A 286 8.54 -11.84 -13.46
C LEU A 286 9.02 -10.67 -14.31
N ALA A 287 10.15 -10.81 -15.00
CA ALA A 287 10.64 -9.78 -15.93
C ALA A 287 9.64 -9.51 -17.07
N ASN A 288 9.03 -10.57 -17.63
CA ASN A 288 8.00 -10.42 -18.65
C ASN A 288 6.74 -9.74 -18.10
N LEU A 289 6.31 -10.10 -16.89
CA LEU A 289 5.21 -9.44 -16.20
C LEU A 289 5.50 -7.95 -15.96
N ALA A 290 6.70 -7.61 -15.50
CA ALA A 290 7.12 -6.25 -15.26
C ALA A 290 7.14 -5.41 -16.54
N LYS A 291 7.61 -5.97 -17.66
CA LYS A 291 7.54 -5.31 -18.97
C LYS A 291 6.10 -5.02 -19.39
N ARG A 292 5.17 -5.97 -19.21
CA ARG A 292 3.76 -5.76 -19.53
C ARG A 292 3.13 -4.62 -18.71
N ILE A 293 3.55 -4.48 -17.45
CA ILE A 293 3.10 -3.38 -16.58
C ILE A 293 3.71 -2.04 -17.04
N GLU A 294 4.98 -2.01 -17.44
CA GLU A 294 5.57 -0.82 -18.06
C GLU A 294 4.86 -0.43 -19.37
N ASP A 295 4.52 -1.40 -20.22
CA ASP A 295 3.78 -1.15 -21.47
C ASP A 295 2.35 -0.62 -21.20
N LEU A 296 1.73 -0.98 -20.06
CA LEU A 296 0.45 -0.43 -19.60
C LEU A 296 0.54 1.06 -19.27
N TYR A 297 1.70 1.53 -18.82
CA TYR A 297 1.97 2.92 -18.43
C TYR A 297 2.79 3.65 -19.49
N ASP A 298 2.43 3.49 -20.76
CA ASP A 298 3.04 4.20 -21.90
C ASP A 298 4.58 4.09 -21.97
N ARG A 299 5.12 2.95 -21.51
CA ARG A 299 6.56 2.68 -21.43
C ARG A 299 7.34 3.61 -20.50
N VAL A 300 6.65 4.28 -19.57
CA VAL A 300 7.28 4.99 -18.46
C VAL A 300 7.89 3.95 -17.52
N PRO A 301 9.19 4.02 -17.19
CA PRO A 301 9.81 3.04 -16.30
C PRO A 301 9.14 2.97 -14.93
N GLN A 302 8.92 1.75 -14.43
CA GLN A 302 8.18 1.48 -13.20
C GLN A 302 9.08 0.83 -12.13
N LYS A 303 8.85 1.19 -10.86
CA LYS A 303 9.22 0.42 -9.67
C LYS A 303 7.98 -0.38 -9.27
N ILE A 304 8.08 -1.70 -9.29
CA ILE A 304 6.99 -2.63 -9.06
C ILE A 304 7.29 -3.46 -7.81
N GLU A 305 6.39 -3.43 -6.84
CA GLU A 305 6.44 -4.31 -5.67
C GLU A 305 5.68 -5.59 -5.93
N TRP A 306 6.27 -6.73 -5.58
CA TRP A 306 5.71 -8.04 -5.87
C TRP A 306 5.91 -9.02 -4.72
N ALA A 307 5.02 -10.01 -4.67
CA ALA A 307 5.09 -11.15 -3.76
C ALA A 307 4.89 -12.45 -4.54
N PHE A 308 5.54 -13.51 -4.08
CA PHE A 308 5.43 -14.85 -4.65
C PHE A 308 4.89 -15.81 -3.58
N GLU A 309 3.75 -16.42 -3.88
CA GLU A 309 3.08 -17.39 -3.01
C GLU A 309 2.53 -18.51 -3.90
N LYS A 310 2.83 -19.78 -3.56
CA LYS A 310 2.25 -20.96 -4.22
C LYS A 310 2.31 -20.89 -5.75
N ASN A 311 3.50 -20.62 -6.30
CA ASN A 311 3.76 -20.50 -7.73
C ASN A 311 3.11 -19.31 -8.47
N ASN A 312 2.56 -18.34 -7.75
CA ASN A 312 1.94 -17.16 -8.34
C ASN A 312 2.66 -15.88 -7.93
N PHE A 313 2.91 -15.01 -8.91
CA PHE A 313 3.34 -13.63 -8.66
C PHE A 313 2.12 -12.73 -8.47
N TYR A 314 2.06 -12.07 -7.32
CA TYR A 314 1.09 -11.03 -7.01
C TYR A 314 1.80 -9.67 -7.09
N ILE A 315 1.22 -8.74 -7.83
CA ILE A 315 1.70 -7.36 -7.87
C ILE A 315 1.01 -6.59 -6.75
N ILE A 316 1.82 -5.98 -5.88
CA ILE A 316 1.36 -5.26 -4.69
C ILE A 316 1.17 -3.78 -5.01
N GLU A 317 2.11 -3.20 -5.75
CA GLU A 317 2.11 -1.78 -6.12
C GLU A 317 2.98 -1.55 -7.37
N SER A 318 2.68 -0.49 -8.12
CA SER A 318 3.52 0.01 -9.21
C SER A 318 3.53 1.53 -9.18
N GLN A 319 4.71 2.12 -9.37
CA GLN A 319 4.86 3.58 -9.48
C GLN A 319 5.96 3.96 -10.48
N PRO A 320 5.83 5.13 -11.14
CA PRO A 320 6.89 5.64 -12.02
C PRO A 320 8.21 5.84 -11.28
N ILE A 321 9.32 5.53 -11.94
CA ILE A 321 10.67 5.87 -11.46
C ILE A 321 10.89 7.36 -11.67
N SER A 322 10.80 8.16 -10.61
CA SER A 322 10.83 9.63 -10.63
C SER A 322 12.15 10.29 -11.10
N LYS A 323 13.13 9.49 -11.53
CA LYS A 323 14.43 9.94 -12.09
C LYS A 323 14.92 8.96 -13.15
N ALA A 324 14.14 8.79 -14.22
CA ALA A 324 14.46 7.95 -15.38
C ALA A 324 14.85 8.78 -16.62
#